data_AF-A0A1B2EKZ6-F1
#
_entry.id   AF-A0A1B2EKZ6-F1
#
_cell.length_a   1.000
_cell.length_b   1.000
_cell.length_c   1.000
_cell.angle_alpha   90.00
_cell.angle_beta   90.00
_cell.angle_gamma   90.00
#
_symmetry.space_group_name_H-M   'P 1'
#
loop_
_entity.id
_entity.type
_entity.pdbx_description
1 polymer ?
#
loop_
_entity_poly.entity_id
_entity_poly.type
_entity_poly.pdbx_seq_one_letter_code
_entity_poly.pdbx_strand_id
1 'polypeptide(L)'
;MERLRSGVFGKAGADEGRTELDSENNIHKQERVMQTIEIAGRPTVVVSGSKDDVQGLLDDEAFFEDLLIFETEGKPLWSGDRKDLFVRGAFEDEISKWEKTFAQARLDGDATDEDRDSYIVFLVPITDPTEDED
;
A
#
# COMPACT_ATOMS: atom_id res chain seq x y z
N MET A 1 72.51 10.24 -17.85
CA MET A 1 72.24 8.84 -18.21
C MET A 1 70.88 8.47 -17.62
N GLU A 2 69.81 9.07 -18.16
CA GLU A 2 68.97 8.55 -19.25
C GLU A 2 68.16 7.32 -18.81
N ARG A 3 66.86 7.53 -18.57
CA ARG A 3 65.89 6.45 -18.66
C ARG A 3 64.81 6.89 -19.65
N LEU A 4 64.69 6.07 -20.67
CA LEU A 4 64.02 6.29 -21.94
C LEU A 4 62.51 6.47 -21.80
N ARG A 5 61.97 7.36 -22.62
CA ARG A 5 60.55 7.46 -22.95
C ARG A 5 60.19 6.27 -23.85
N SER A 6 59.14 5.54 -23.49
CA SER A 6 58.41 4.69 -24.44
C SER A 6 56.92 4.90 -24.18
N GLY A 7 56.26 5.54 -25.14
CA GLY A 7 54.83 5.78 -25.13
C GLY A 7 54.04 4.52 -25.47
N VAL A 8 52.84 4.46 -24.92
CA VAL A 8 51.72 3.70 -25.49
C VAL A 8 50.61 4.70 -25.77
N PHE A 9 50.22 4.75 -27.03
CA PHE A 9 49.12 5.52 -27.60
C PHE A 9 47.87 4.63 -27.52
N GLY A 10 46.78 5.13 -26.93
CA GLY A 10 45.55 4.35 -26.74
C GLY A 10 44.34 5.25 -26.57
N LYS A 11 43.79 5.68 -27.70
CA LYS A 11 42.41 6.11 -28.01
C LYS A 11 41.54 6.75 -26.93
N ALA A 12 41.19 8.01 -27.23
CA ALA A 12 39.83 8.53 -27.41
C ALA A 12 38.71 7.94 -26.55
N GLY A 13 38.25 8.75 -25.60
CA GLY A 13 36.88 8.75 -25.09
C GLY A 13 36.53 10.20 -24.79
N ALA A 14 35.85 10.84 -25.74
CA ALA A 14 35.09 12.05 -25.48
C ALA A 14 33.88 11.65 -24.63
N ASP A 15 33.63 12.34 -23.53
CA ASP A 15 32.34 13.00 -23.30
C ASP A 15 32.47 13.88 -22.06
N GLU A 16 32.44 15.18 -22.30
CA GLU A 16 32.23 16.19 -21.29
C GLU A 16 30.72 16.41 -21.20
N GLY A 17 30.15 16.23 -20.01
CA GLY A 17 28.87 16.83 -19.65
C GLY A 17 27.64 15.95 -19.70
N ARG A 18 27.22 15.45 -18.54
CA ARG A 18 25.90 15.80 -17.97
C ARG A 18 25.78 15.33 -16.52
N THR A 19 25.55 16.32 -15.65
CA THR A 19 24.70 16.22 -14.46
C THR A 19 23.36 15.55 -14.78
N GLU A 20 22.65 15.02 -13.77
CA GLU A 20 21.31 14.36 -13.81
C GLU A 20 21.48 12.81 -13.78
N LEU A 21 21.20 12.05 -12.71
CA LEU A 21 20.14 12.17 -11.72
C LEU A 21 20.58 11.59 -10.36
N ASP A 22 20.68 12.45 -9.37
CA ASP A 22 20.58 12.15 -7.95
C ASP A 22 19.12 11.73 -7.62
N SER A 23 18.54 10.71 -8.23
CA SER A 23 17.12 10.35 -7.98
C SER A 23 16.72 8.95 -8.45
N GLU A 24 17.44 7.90 -8.04
CA GLU A 24 16.79 6.59 -7.91
C GLU A 24 17.03 6.09 -6.49
N ASN A 25 16.31 6.81 -5.63
CA ASN A 25 15.91 6.49 -4.28
C ASN A 25 16.07 4.98 -3.99
N ASN A 26 16.88 4.69 -2.99
CA ASN A 26 17.07 3.37 -2.41
C ASN A 26 15.73 2.89 -1.80
N ILE A 27 14.81 2.44 -2.66
CA ILE A 27 13.46 1.95 -2.36
C ILE A 27 13.46 0.57 -1.68
N HIS A 28 14.60 0.10 -1.17
CA HIS A 28 14.71 -1.21 -0.53
C HIS A 28 14.81 -1.16 1.00
N LYS A 29 14.48 -0.03 1.62
CA LYS A 29 13.92 -0.11 2.95
C LYS A 29 12.47 -0.57 2.79
N GLN A 30 12.24 -1.88 2.88
CA GLN A 30 10.91 -2.45 3.08
C GLN A 30 10.37 -1.98 4.45
N GLU A 31 10.15 -0.68 4.60
CA GLU A 31 9.14 -0.18 5.52
C GLU A 31 7.84 -0.54 4.83
N ARG A 32 7.27 -1.69 5.19
CA ARG A 32 5.96 -2.11 4.69
C ARG A 32 5.01 -0.94 4.89
N VAL A 33 4.70 -0.27 3.78
CA VAL A 33 3.77 0.84 3.77
C VAL A 33 2.40 0.23 3.98
N MET A 34 1.82 0.49 5.14
CA MET A 34 0.43 0.19 5.40
C MET A 34 -0.32 1.50 5.40
N GLN A 35 -1.48 1.47 4.80
CA GLN A 35 -2.29 2.64 4.57
C GLN A 35 -3.65 2.39 5.19
N THR A 36 -4.15 3.42 5.86
CA THR A 36 -5.48 3.42 6.45
C THR A 36 -6.37 4.34 5.63
N ILE A 37 -7.52 3.80 5.24
CA ILE A 37 -8.62 4.53 4.62
C ILE A 37 -9.55 4.95 5.75
N GLU A 38 -9.59 6.26 5.98
CA GLU A 38 -10.52 6.91 6.89
C GLU A 38 -11.77 7.32 6.11
N ILE A 39 -12.95 6.95 6.62
CA ILE A 39 -14.24 7.29 6.02
C ILE A 39 -15.00 8.15 7.03
N ALA A 40 -15.40 9.35 6.62
CA ALA A 40 -16.05 10.35 7.48
C ALA A 40 -15.25 10.65 8.78
N GLY A 41 -13.91 10.60 8.68
CA GLY A 41 -13.00 10.85 9.81
C GLY A 41 -12.84 9.68 10.78
N ARG A 42 -13.26 8.47 10.41
CA ARG A 42 -13.05 7.25 11.20
C ARG A 42 -12.11 6.31 10.44
N PRO A 43 -11.08 5.74 11.08
CA PRO A 43 -10.24 4.72 10.46
C PRO A 43 -11.06 3.46 10.27
N THR A 44 -11.41 3.17 9.02
CA THR A 44 -12.34 2.09 8.69
C THR A 44 -11.61 0.90 8.11
N VAL A 45 -10.72 1.12 7.15
CA VAL A 45 -10.03 0.03 6.44
C VAL A 45 -8.52 0.23 6.54
N VAL A 46 -7.79 -0.84 6.83
CA VAL A 46 -6.34 -0.88 6.74
C VAL A 46 -5.97 -1.85 5.63
N VAL A 47 -5.04 -1.45 4.79
CA VAL A 47 -4.51 -2.25 3.70
C VAL A 47 -2.98 -2.20 3.76
N SER A 48 -2.34 -3.34 3.59
CA SER A 48 -0.88 -3.36 3.44
C SER A 48 -0.54 -3.18 1.98
N GLY A 49 -0.11 -1.98 1.61
CA GLY A 49 0.15 -1.61 0.22
C GLY A 49 0.63 -0.18 0.14
N SER A 50 1.26 0.17 -0.98
CA SER A 50 1.67 1.55 -1.21
C SER A 50 0.44 2.42 -1.46
N LYS A 51 0.63 3.74 -1.38
CA LYS A 51 -0.43 4.68 -1.74
C LYS A 51 -0.98 4.41 -3.14
N ASP A 52 -0.15 3.94 -4.07
CA ASP A 52 -0.55 3.60 -5.44
C ASP A 52 -1.49 2.38 -5.49
N ASP A 53 -1.16 1.32 -4.73
CA ASP A 53 -2.02 0.13 -4.61
C ASP A 53 -3.39 0.49 -4.01
N VAL A 54 -3.39 1.30 -2.94
CA VAL A 54 -4.64 1.81 -2.35
C VAL A 54 -5.39 2.70 -3.33
N GLN A 55 -4.68 3.47 -4.14
CA GLN A 55 -5.31 4.31 -5.15
C GLN A 55 -5.99 3.48 -6.24
N GLY A 56 -5.43 2.32 -6.60
CA GLY A 56 -6.08 1.34 -7.47
C GLY A 56 -7.34 0.74 -6.85
N LEU A 57 -7.29 0.40 -5.56
CA LEU A 57 -8.49 -0.05 -4.82
C LEU A 57 -9.57 1.03 -4.76
N LEU A 58 -9.18 2.31 -4.63
CA LEU A 58 -10.08 3.46 -4.68
C LEU A 58 -10.50 3.87 -6.10
N ASP A 59 -9.99 3.21 -7.14
CA ASP A 59 -10.54 3.32 -8.50
C ASP A 59 -11.58 2.22 -8.76
N ASP A 60 -11.47 1.09 -8.04
CA ASP A 60 -12.37 -0.03 -8.14
C ASP A 60 -13.75 0.29 -7.57
N GLU A 61 -14.77 0.27 -8.43
CA GLU A 61 -16.14 0.59 -8.05
C GLU A 61 -16.74 -0.47 -7.12
N ALA A 62 -16.33 -1.74 -7.26
CA ALA A 62 -16.85 -2.82 -6.43
C ALA A 62 -16.45 -2.64 -4.96
N PHE A 63 -15.25 -2.12 -4.69
CA PHE A 63 -14.84 -1.74 -3.34
C PHE A 63 -15.78 -0.69 -2.72
N PHE A 64 -16.24 0.30 -3.50
CA PHE A 64 -17.18 1.29 -3.01
C PHE A 64 -18.61 0.77 -2.84
N GLU A 65 -19.04 -0.12 -3.73
CA GLU A 65 -20.32 -0.81 -3.60
C GLU A 65 -20.37 -1.62 -2.31
N ASP A 66 -19.29 -2.33 -2.01
CA ASP A 66 -19.12 -3.09 -0.78
C ASP A 66 -19.17 -2.18 0.47
N LEU A 67 -18.52 -1.01 0.46
CA LEU A 67 -18.61 -0.02 1.54
C LEU A 67 -20.01 0.62 1.69
N LEU A 68 -20.83 0.65 0.64
CA LEU A 68 -22.23 1.10 0.68
C LEU A 68 -23.15 0.02 1.28
N ILE A 69 -22.80 -1.25 1.09
CA ILE A 69 -23.55 -2.41 1.58
C ILE A 69 -23.18 -2.70 3.04
N PHE A 70 -21.90 -2.66 3.38
CA PHE A 70 -21.43 -2.89 4.74
C PHE A 70 -21.98 -1.84 5.68
N GLU A 71 -22.55 -2.32 6.78
CA GLU A 71 -23.11 -1.47 7.81
C GLU A 71 -22.24 -1.49 9.06
N THR A 72 -22.05 -0.31 9.66
CA THR A 72 -21.42 -0.17 10.97
C THR A 72 -22.38 0.59 11.89
N GLU A 73 -22.65 0.01 13.07
CA GLU A 73 -23.59 0.58 14.05
C GLU A 73 -25.00 0.86 13.49
N GLY A 74 -25.46 0.05 12.51
CA GLY A 74 -26.77 0.19 11.87
C GLY A 74 -26.88 1.34 10.85
N LYS A 75 -25.74 1.76 10.29
CA LYS A 75 -25.65 2.74 9.20
C LYS A 75 -24.68 2.24 8.14
N PRO A 76 -24.88 2.58 6.86
CA PRO A 76 -23.92 2.25 5.82
C PRO A 76 -22.57 2.90 6.14
N LEU A 77 -21.52 2.12 5.94
CA LEU A 77 -20.17 2.44 6.32
C LEU A 77 -19.60 3.58 5.48
N TRP A 78 -20.09 3.72 4.25
CA TRP A 78 -19.90 4.89 3.41
C TRP A 78 -21.23 5.46 2.92
N SER A 79 -21.36 6.80 2.91
CA SER A 79 -22.58 7.50 2.49
C SER A 79 -22.61 7.84 0.98
N GLY A 80 -21.61 7.44 0.21
CA GLY A 80 -21.51 7.72 -1.24
C GLY A 80 -20.70 8.98 -1.62
N ASP A 81 -20.21 9.74 -0.65
CA ASP A 81 -19.39 10.93 -0.89
C ASP A 81 -17.88 10.61 -0.86
N ARG A 82 -17.23 10.65 -2.04
CA ARG A 82 -15.78 10.35 -2.14
C ARG A 82 -14.90 11.36 -1.38
N LYS A 83 -15.44 12.54 -1.05
CA LYS A 83 -14.74 13.59 -0.30
C LYS A 83 -14.51 13.24 1.17
N ASP A 84 -15.26 12.29 1.70
CA ASP A 84 -15.14 11.82 3.07
C ASP A 84 -14.13 10.67 3.22
N LEU A 85 -13.56 10.19 2.10
CA LEU A 85 -12.49 9.20 2.11
C LEU A 85 -11.12 9.88 2.13
N PHE A 86 -10.34 9.56 3.15
CA PHE A 86 -8.98 10.03 3.32
C PHE A 86 -8.04 8.84 3.48
N VAL A 87 -7.02 8.77 2.63
CA VAL A 87 -5.96 7.77 2.79
C VAL A 87 -4.80 8.41 3.53
N ARG A 88 -4.37 7.75 4.60
CA ARG A 88 -3.18 8.12 5.37
C ARG A 88 -2.29 6.91 5.63
N GLY A 89 -1.09 7.16 6.12
CA GLY A 89 -0.26 6.09 6.70
C GLY A 89 -0.94 5.47 7.91
N ALA A 90 -0.93 4.15 7.98
CA ALA A 90 -1.45 3.42 9.11
C ALA A 90 -0.60 3.65 10.38
N PHE A 91 -1.25 3.79 11.52
CA PHE A 91 -0.60 3.87 12.82
C PHE A 91 -0.23 2.48 13.35
N GLU A 92 0.70 2.43 14.31
CA GLU A 92 1.18 1.19 14.91
C GLU A 92 0.04 0.32 15.50
N ASP A 93 -0.99 0.94 16.10
CA ASP A 93 -2.16 0.21 16.63
C ASP A 93 -2.97 -0.47 15.52
N GLU A 94 -3.16 0.24 14.41
CA GLU A 94 -3.93 -0.19 13.23
C GLU A 94 -3.18 -1.31 12.50
N ILE A 95 -1.88 -1.14 12.31
CA ILE A 95 -0.95 -2.14 11.76
C ILE A 95 -1.01 -3.42 12.60
N SER A 96 -0.93 -3.30 13.93
CA SER A 96 -0.93 -4.46 14.81
C SER A 96 -2.24 -5.24 14.74
N LYS A 97 -3.39 -4.54 14.61
CA LYS A 97 -4.69 -5.18 14.35
C LYS A 97 -4.70 -5.89 13.00
N TRP A 98 -4.26 -5.22 11.94
CA TRP A 98 -4.21 -5.80 10.60
C TRP A 98 -3.34 -7.06 10.58
N GLU A 99 -2.14 -7.01 11.18
CA GLU A 99 -1.24 -8.17 11.23
C GLU A 99 -1.82 -9.33 12.02
N LYS A 100 -2.54 -9.03 13.11
CA LYS A 100 -3.23 -10.05 13.90
C LYS A 100 -4.35 -10.70 13.08
N THR A 101 -5.18 -9.92 12.40
CA THR A 101 -6.27 -10.44 11.57
C THR A 101 -5.73 -11.25 10.40
N PHE A 102 -4.74 -10.73 9.67
CA PHE A 102 -4.08 -11.46 8.57
C PHE A 102 -3.42 -12.76 9.06
N ALA A 103 -2.77 -12.74 10.22
CA ALA A 103 -2.20 -13.96 10.81
C ALA A 103 -3.27 -14.99 11.17
N GLN A 104 -4.46 -14.56 11.63
CA GLN A 104 -5.59 -15.46 11.88
C GLN A 104 -6.14 -16.02 10.56
N ALA A 105 -6.43 -15.17 9.57
CA ALA A 105 -6.92 -15.60 8.25
C ALA A 105 -5.96 -16.59 7.58
N ARG A 106 -4.65 -16.36 7.69
CA ARG A 106 -3.63 -17.29 7.22
C ARG A 106 -3.64 -18.62 7.95
N LEU A 107 -3.93 -18.64 9.25
CA LEU A 107 -4.04 -19.89 10.01
C LEU A 107 -5.31 -20.66 9.66
N ASP A 108 -6.40 -19.94 9.35
CA ASP A 108 -7.67 -20.52 8.92
C ASP A 108 -7.63 -21.03 7.46
N GLY A 109 -6.71 -20.48 6.67
CA GLY A 109 -6.55 -20.80 5.25
C GLY A 109 -7.34 -19.87 4.32
N ASP A 110 -7.87 -18.78 4.86
CA ASP A 110 -8.65 -17.75 4.15
C ASP A 110 -7.75 -16.79 3.36
N ALA A 111 -6.50 -16.58 3.81
CA ALA A 111 -5.52 -15.73 3.14
C ALA A 111 -4.13 -16.38 3.04
N THR A 112 -3.40 -16.12 1.96
CA THR A 112 -2.00 -16.55 1.79
C THR A 112 -1.01 -15.40 1.90
N ASP A 113 0.29 -15.71 1.90
CA ASP A 113 1.33 -14.67 1.89
C ASP A 113 1.31 -13.85 0.58
N GLU A 114 0.77 -14.40 -0.51
CA GLU A 114 0.59 -13.71 -1.79
C GLU A 114 -0.58 -12.72 -1.76
N ASP A 115 -1.63 -13.04 -0.98
CA ASP A 115 -2.78 -12.15 -0.79
C ASP A 115 -2.44 -10.97 0.13
N ARG A 116 -1.31 -11.04 0.84
CA ARG A 116 -0.91 -10.07 1.86
C ARG A 116 -0.98 -8.63 1.35
N ASP A 117 -0.42 -8.36 0.18
CA ASP A 117 -0.36 -7.01 -0.41
C ASP A 117 -1.72 -6.48 -0.89
N SER A 118 -2.72 -7.36 -1.05
CA SER A 118 -4.09 -7.01 -1.42
C SER A 118 -5.07 -7.18 -0.25
N TYR A 119 -4.60 -7.63 0.91
CA TYR A 119 -5.46 -7.98 2.03
C TYR A 119 -5.89 -6.73 2.81
N ILE A 120 -7.20 -6.57 2.94
CA ILE A 120 -7.83 -5.46 3.65
C ILE A 120 -8.39 -5.94 4.98
N VAL A 121 -8.29 -5.10 6.01
CA VAL A 121 -8.88 -5.37 7.33
C VAL A 121 -9.73 -4.20 7.75
N PHE A 122 -10.97 -4.48 8.10
CA PHE A 122 -11.87 -3.49 8.69
C PHE A 122 -11.57 -3.31 10.18
N LEU A 123 -11.28 -2.07 10.59
CA LEU A 123 -11.01 -1.70 11.99
C LEU A 123 -12.28 -1.40 12.78
N VAL A 124 -13.37 -1.13 12.07
CA VAL A 124 -14.71 -0.94 12.64
C VAL A 124 -15.47 -2.26 12.57
N PRO A 125 -16.38 -2.54 13.52
CA PRO A 125 -17.28 -3.66 13.39
C PRO A 125 -18.18 -3.43 12.17
N ILE A 126 -17.98 -4.26 11.14
CA ILE A 126 -18.84 -4.31 9.97
C ILE A 126 -19.79 -5.49 10.12
N THR A 127 -21.04 -5.27 9.73
CA THR A 127 -21.99 -6.33 9.48
C THR A 127 -22.12 -6.42 7.97
N ASP A 128 -21.79 -7.58 7.41
CA ASP A 128 -22.17 -7.87 6.04
C ASP A 128 -23.63 -8.35 6.01
N PRO A 129 -24.56 -7.62 5.37
CA PRO A 129 -25.94 -8.06 5.23
C PRO A 129 -26.10 -9.20 4.20
N THR A 130 -25.04 -9.60 3.49
CA THR A 130 -25.09 -10.73 2.53
C THR A 130 -24.70 -12.09 3.14
N GLU A 131 -24.04 -12.11 4.30
CA GLU A 131 -23.78 -13.30 5.13
C GLU A 131 -24.98 -13.75 5.97
N ASP A 132 -26.17 -13.17 5.78
CA ASP A 132 -27.44 -13.66 6.37
C ASP A 132 -28.12 -14.65 5.42
N GLU A 133 -27.47 -15.76 5.08
CA GLU A 133 -28.11 -16.99 4.58
C GLU A 133 -27.34 -18.24 5.05
N ASP A 134 -27.55 -18.69 6.30
CA ASP A 134 -27.80 -20.11 6.66
C ASP A 134 -28.35 -20.30 8.09
#